data_AF-A0A7Y5HDA7-F1
#
_entry.id   AF-A0A7Y5HDA7-F1
#
_cell.length_a   1.000
_cell.length_b   1.000
_cell.length_c   1.000
_cell.angle_alpha   90.00
_cell.angle_beta   90.00
_cell.angle_gamma   90.00
#
_symmetry.space_group_name_H-M   'P 1'
#
loop_
_entity.id
_entity.type
_entity.pdbx_description
1 polymer ?
#
loop_
_entity_poly.entity_id
_entity_poly.type
_entity_poly.pdbx_seq_one_letter_code
_entity_poly.pdbx_strand_id
1 'polypeptide(L)'
;GAGLARLAARSRPLALAALLAPLLLTAWKLADPPETRRAIFGRERARVEAELEALPGKDLVFVRTPPGYPRDLEWVYNGADLPSAGIVWVRTVGPVEDAALRSAFPDRTAWTVEAGTVPALVLPLR
;
A
#
# COMPACT_ATOMS: atom_id res chain seq x y z
N GLY A 1 -47.50 39.87 22.14
CA GLY A 1 -48.00 38.55 21.67
C GLY A 1 -47.00 37.92 20.72
N ALA A 2 -46.44 36.78 21.12
CA ALA A 2 -46.08 35.61 20.30
C ALA A 2 -45.30 35.72 18.96
N GLY A 3 -44.65 36.84 18.61
CA GLY A 3 -43.98 36.99 17.30
C GLY A 3 -42.48 36.67 17.24
N LEU A 4 -41.70 36.98 18.28
CA LEU A 4 -40.24 37.02 18.19
C LEU A 4 -39.51 35.82 18.81
N ALA A 5 -40.21 34.93 19.51
CA ALA A 5 -39.62 33.74 20.12
C ALA A 5 -39.50 32.53 19.17
N ARG A 6 -40.03 32.61 17.95
CA ARG A 6 -40.09 31.45 17.03
C ARG A 6 -38.96 31.36 16.00
N LEU A 7 -38.01 32.29 15.97
CA LEU A 7 -36.93 32.31 14.99
C LEU A 7 -35.57 31.78 15.47
N ALA A 8 -35.42 31.43 16.75
CA ALA A 8 -34.13 30.99 17.31
C ALA A 8 -33.96 29.46 17.48
N ALA A 9 -34.88 28.66 16.95
CA ALA A 9 -34.99 27.24 17.29
C ALA A 9 -34.82 26.26 16.12
N ARG A 10 -34.12 26.64 15.04
CA ARG A 10 -33.99 25.76 13.85
C ARG A 10 -32.58 25.52 13.30
N SER A 11 -31.51 25.82 14.05
CA SER A 11 -30.13 25.63 13.57
C SER A 11 -29.14 24.98 14.54
N ARG A 12 -29.60 24.46 15.69
CA ARG A 12 -28.70 23.90 16.73
C ARG A 12 -28.09 22.50 16.50
N PRO A 13 -28.67 21.54 15.74
CA PRO A 13 -28.03 20.22 15.60
C PRO A 13 -26.81 20.24 14.67
N LEU A 14 -26.71 21.22 13.76
CA LEU A 14 -25.62 21.30 12.78
C LEU A 14 -24.31 21.82 13.38
N ALA A 15 -24.38 22.75 14.35
CA ALA A 15 -23.19 23.32 14.99
C ALA A 15 -22.43 22.29 15.85
N LEU A 16 -23.14 21.38 16.53
CA LEU A 16 -22.51 20.34 17.36
C LEU A 16 -21.91 19.22 16.49
N ALA A 17 -22.60 18.83 15.41
CA ALA A 17 -22.06 17.88 14.44
C ALA A 17 -20.78 18.39 13.75
N ALA A 18 -20.73 19.70 13.43
CA ALA A 18 -19.55 20.34 12.86
C ALA A 18 -18.35 20.40 13.83
N LEU A 19 -18.57 20.38 15.15
CA LEU A 19 -17.50 20.32 16.16
C LEU A 19 -17.02 18.89 16.44
N LEU A 20 -17.92 17.91 16.35
CA LEU A 20 -17.58 16.50 16.58
C LEU A 20 -16.91 15.84 15.37
N ALA A 21 -17.29 16.23 14.15
CA ALA A 21 -16.70 15.70 12.92
C ALA A 21 -15.16 15.81 12.83
N PRO A 22 -14.51 16.95 13.13
CA PRO A 22 -13.04 17.03 13.13
C PRO A 22 -12.42 16.20 14.27
N LEU A 23 -13.08 16.06 15.42
CA LEU A 23 -12.61 15.23 16.52
C LEU A 23 -12.61 13.73 16.12
N LEU A 24 -13.68 13.28 15.47
CA LEU A 24 -13.82 11.93 14.93
C LEU A 24 -12.81 11.66 13.80
N LEU A 25 -12.59 12.61 12.90
CA LEU A 25 -11.57 12.51 11.85
C LEU A 25 -10.15 12.43 12.44
N THR A 26 -9.88 13.17 13.51
CA THR A 26 -8.58 13.18 14.20
C THR A 26 -8.35 11.87 14.96
N ALA A 27 -9.37 11.39 15.68
CA ALA A 27 -9.32 10.12 16.39
C ALA A 27 -9.10 8.95 15.41
N TRP A 28 -9.74 8.97 14.24
CA TRP A 28 -9.52 7.97 13.20
C TRP A 28 -8.08 7.96 12.68
N LYS A 29 -7.46 9.14 12.46
CA LYS A 29 -6.05 9.23 12.05
C LYS A 29 -5.09 8.72 13.12
N LEU A 30 -5.38 8.97 14.40
CA LEU A 30 -4.58 8.48 15.53
C LEU A 30 -4.72 6.97 15.76
N ALA A 31 -5.85 6.38 15.38
CA ALA A 31 -6.07 4.94 15.52
C ALA A 31 -5.27 4.10 14.50
N ASP A 32 -4.84 4.68 13.38
CA ASP A 32 -4.04 3.99 12.36
C ASP A 32 -2.93 4.91 11.80
N PRO A 33 -1.89 5.18 12.60
CA PRO A 33 -0.85 6.13 12.26
C PRO A 33 0.03 5.60 11.10
N PRO A 34 0.46 6.48 10.17
CA PRO A 34 1.27 6.09 9.01
C PRO A 34 2.55 5.32 9.36
N GLU A 35 3.15 5.60 10.52
CA GLU A 35 4.36 4.94 11.00
C GLU A 35 4.14 3.44 11.24
N THR A 36 3.01 3.07 11.84
CA THR A 36 2.65 1.67 12.09
C THR A 36 2.47 0.92 10.78
N ARG A 37 1.78 1.54 9.82
CA ARG A 37 1.61 1.00 8.47
C ARG A 37 2.96 0.75 7.83
N ARG A 38 3.82 1.78 7.71
CA ARG A 38 5.18 1.64 7.13
C ARG A 38 5.99 0.55 7.80
N ALA A 39 5.92 0.43 9.12
CA ALA A 39 6.61 -0.62 9.86
C ALA A 39 6.08 -2.02 9.53
N ILE A 40 4.76 -2.20 9.35
CA ILE A 40 4.18 -3.45 8.89
C ILE A 40 4.67 -3.78 7.47
N PHE A 41 4.64 -2.82 6.54
CA PHE A 41 5.08 -3.06 5.15
C PHE A 41 6.57 -3.37 5.04
N GLY A 42 7.42 -2.66 5.78
CA GLY A 42 8.86 -2.95 5.81
C GLY A 42 9.13 -4.36 6.34
N ARG A 43 8.40 -4.81 7.37
CA ARG A 43 8.50 -6.19 7.88
C ARG A 43 8.00 -7.22 6.88
N GLU A 44 6.87 -6.98 6.23
CA GLU A 44 6.34 -7.90 5.22
C GLU A 44 7.29 -8.03 4.03
N ARG A 45 7.83 -6.92 3.55
CA ARG A 45 8.82 -6.95 2.47
C ARG A 45 10.07 -7.73 2.88
N ALA A 46 10.63 -7.45 4.05
CA ALA A 46 11.81 -8.16 4.55
C ALA A 46 11.56 -9.67 4.72
N ARG A 47 10.34 -10.06 5.13
CA ARG A 47 9.94 -11.48 5.18
C ARG A 47 9.95 -12.10 3.78
N VAL A 48 9.38 -11.43 2.78
CA VAL A 48 9.38 -11.91 1.39
C VAL A 48 10.80 -12.00 0.82
N GLU A 49 11.65 -11.01 1.10
CA GLU A 49 13.07 -11.05 0.72
C GLU A 49 13.74 -12.30 1.31
N ALA A 50 13.57 -12.56 2.61
CA ALA A 50 14.15 -13.74 3.24
C ALA A 50 13.61 -15.07 2.67
N GLU A 51 12.33 -15.13 2.30
CA GLU A 51 11.74 -16.32 1.66
C GLU A 51 12.31 -16.58 0.27
N LEU A 52 12.52 -15.53 -0.53
CA LEU A 52 13.06 -15.64 -1.88
C LEU A 52 14.58 -15.88 -1.88
N GLU A 53 15.34 -15.22 -0.99
CA GLU A 53 16.78 -15.43 -0.82
C GLU A 53 17.14 -16.86 -0.37
N ALA A 54 16.20 -17.59 0.23
CA ALA A 54 16.37 -18.99 0.56
C ALA A 54 16.26 -19.93 -0.67
N LEU A 55 15.73 -19.44 -1.79
CA LEU A 55 15.63 -20.16 -3.04
C LEU A 55 16.89 -19.92 -3.89
N PRO A 56 17.35 -20.93 -4.67
CA PRO A 56 18.47 -20.73 -5.57
C PRO A 56 18.05 -19.85 -6.77
N GLY A 57 18.90 -18.89 -7.13
CA GLY A 57 18.76 -18.10 -8.35
C GLY A 57 18.58 -16.61 -8.08
N LYS A 58 17.97 -15.94 -9.05
CA LYS A 58 17.61 -14.52 -8.99
C LYS A 58 16.11 -14.37 -9.21
N ASP A 59 15.53 -13.33 -8.65
CA ASP A 59 14.09 -13.13 -8.65
C ASP A 59 13.70 -11.79 -9.26
N LEU A 60 12.57 -11.80 -9.98
CA LEU A 60 11.86 -10.63 -10.48
C LEU A 60 10.47 -10.61 -9.86
N VAL A 61 10.22 -9.67 -8.96
CA VAL A 61 8.99 -9.62 -8.16
C VAL A 61 8.08 -8.50 -8.64
N PHE A 62 6.93 -8.89 -9.19
CA PHE A 62 5.87 -7.98 -9.62
C PHE A 62 4.95 -7.65 -8.46
N VAL A 63 4.91 -6.37 -8.09
CA VAL A 63 4.06 -5.87 -7.02
C VAL A 63 2.74 -5.38 -7.59
N ARG A 64 1.65 -6.06 -7.22
CA ARG A 64 0.28 -5.64 -7.47
C ARG A 64 -0.19 -4.78 -6.31
N THR A 65 -0.57 -3.53 -6.61
CA THR A 65 -1.17 -2.64 -5.61
C THR A 65 -2.67 -2.54 -5.84
N PRO A 66 -3.50 -2.76 -4.81
CA PRO A 66 -4.95 -2.61 -4.95
C PRO A 66 -5.34 -1.15 -5.20
N PRO A 67 -6.52 -0.89 -5.76
CA PRO A 67 -7.05 0.46 -5.91
C PRO A 67 -7.05 1.20 -4.56
N GLY A 68 -6.53 2.43 -4.55
CA GLY A 68 -6.45 3.26 -3.33
C GLY A 68 -5.29 2.93 -2.40
N TYR A 69 -4.37 2.03 -2.79
CA TYR A 69 -3.17 1.75 -2.00
C TYR A 69 -2.33 3.02 -1.78
N PRO A 70 -1.95 3.35 -0.53
CA PRO A 70 -1.25 4.60 -0.24
C PRO A 70 0.10 4.69 -0.95
N ARG A 71 0.38 5.85 -1.55
CA ARG A 71 1.62 6.08 -2.32
C ARG A 71 2.88 6.11 -1.45
N ASP A 72 2.74 6.43 -0.16
CA ASP A 72 3.84 6.50 0.80
C ASP A 72 4.25 5.13 1.37
N LEU A 73 3.58 4.07 0.94
CA LEU A 73 3.87 2.68 1.29
C LEU A 73 4.56 2.01 0.10
N GLU A 74 5.77 2.43 -0.16
CA GLU A 74 6.49 2.00 -1.35
C GLU A 74 7.12 0.62 -1.17
N TRP A 75 6.61 -0.34 -1.93
CA TRP A 75 7.20 -1.68 -2.05
C TRP A 75 8.35 -1.73 -3.04
N VAL A 76 8.38 -0.82 -4.01
CA VAL A 76 9.28 -0.92 -5.15
C VAL A 76 10.47 0.01 -4.93
N TYR A 77 11.52 -0.54 -4.36
CA TYR A 77 12.84 0.08 -4.34
C TYR A 77 13.88 -1.00 -4.69
N ASN A 78 14.88 -0.62 -5.46
CA ASN A 78 15.98 -1.49 -5.88
C ASN A 78 17.31 -0.79 -5.66
N GLY A 79 18.38 -1.58 -5.54
CA GLY A 79 19.73 -1.07 -5.71
C GLY A 79 19.95 -0.55 -7.14
N ALA A 80 20.97 0.29 -7.32
CA ALA A 80 21.28 0.89 -8.62
C ALA A 80 21.77 -0.15 -9.65
N ASP A 81 22.44 -1.21 -9.20
CA ASP A 81 22.94 -2.29 -10.05
C ASP A 81 21.91 -3.43 -10.17
N LEU A 82 20.92 -3.23 -11.04
CA LEU A 82 19.87 -4.23 -11.31
C LEU A 82 20.40 -5.56 -11.87
N PRO A 83 21.43 -5.59 -12.75
CA PRO A 83 21.98 -6.87 -13.23
C PRO A 83 22.52 -7.78 -12.14
N SER A 84 23.19 -7.24 -11.11
CA SER A 84 23.79 -8.04 -10.02
C SER A 84 22.83 -8.31 -8.86
N ALA A 85 21.75 -7.54 -8.72
CA ALA A 85 20.78 -7.69 -7.62
C ALA A 85 20.22 -9.13 -7.54
N GLY A 86 20.14 -9.71 -6.34
CA GLY A 86 19.47 -11.01 -6.12
C GLY A 86 17.98 -10.94 -6.46
N ILE A 87 17.32 -9.88 -5.98
CA ILE A 87 15.89 -9.63 -6.20
C ILE A 87 15.72 -8.26 -6.85
N VAL A 88 14.94 -8.21 -7.94
CA VAL A 88 14.49 -6.96 -8.57
C VAL A 88 12.99 -6.84 -8.38
N TRP A 89 12.55 -5.71 -7.84
CA TRP A 89 11.16 -5.40 -7.59
C TRP A 89 10.63 -4.46 -8.64
N VAL A 90 9.46 -4.76 -9.19
CA VAL A 90 8.82 -3.93 -10.21
C VAL A 90 7.34 -3.78 -9.87
N ARG A 91 6.75 -2.66 -10.27
CA ARG A 91 5.31 -2.45 -10.16
C ARG A 91 4.65 -3.08 -11.38
N THR A 92 3.57 -3.85 -11.19
CA THR A 92 2.72 -4.29 -12.31
C THR A 92 2.08 -3.07 -12.97
N VAL A 93 2.18 -3.00 -14.28
CA VAL A 93 1.52 -1.96 -15.10
C VAL A 93 0.40 -2.58 -15.92
N GLY A 94 0.66 -3.74 -16.51
CA GLY A 94 -0.26 -4.43 -17.39
C GLY A 94 0.39 -5.65 -18.02
N PRO A 95 -0.39 -6.58 -18.61
CA PRO A 95 0.16 -7.84 -19.12
C PRO A 95 1.26 -7.66 -20.19
N VAL A 96 1.18 -6.61 -21.00
CA VAL A 96 2.14 -6.34 -22.08
C VAL A 96 3.47 -5.85 -21.51
N GLU A 97 3.42 -4.87 -20.62
CA GLU A 97 4.58 -4.29 -19.95
C GLU A 97 5.24 -5.31 -19.03
N ASP A 98 4.45 -6.08 -18.28
CA ASP A 98 4.95 -7.11 -17.38
C ASP A 98 5.66 -8.23 -18.18
N ALA A 99 5.12 -8.60 -19.35
CA ALA A 99 5.77 -9.54 -20.25
C ALA A 99 7.09 -9.00 -20.82
N ALA A 100 7.13 -7.72 -21.21
CA ALA A 100 8.35 -7.08 -21.69
C ALA A 100 9.45 -7.03 -20.60
N LEU A 101 9.08 -6.73 -19.36
CA LEU A 101 9.99 -6.78 -18.22
C LEU A 101 10.52 -8.20 -17.96
N ARG A 102 9.66 -9.22 -18.02
CA ARG A 102 10.09 -10.61 -17.89
C ARG A 102 11.09 -11.00 -18.98
N SER A 103 10.88 -10.54 -20.21
CA SER A 103 11.82 -10.77 -21.31
C SER A 103 13.15 -10.00 -21.13
N ALA A 104 13.14 -8.85 -20.48
CA ALA A 104 14.35 -8.07 -20.19
C ALA A 104 15.22 -8.68 -19.08
N PHE A 105 14.64 -9.52 -18.21
CA PHE A 105 15.35 -10.22 -17.13
C PHE A 105 15.18 -11.75 -17.22
N PRO A 106 15.71 -12.39 -18.27
CA PRO A 106 15.45 -13.80 -18.57
C PRO A 106 16.14 -14.77 -17.60
N ASP A 107 17.12 -14.32 -16.81
CA ASP A 107 17.84 -15.11 -15.80
C ASP A 107 17.13 -15.14 -14.44
N ARG A 108 15.92 -14.56 -14.34
CA ARG A 108 15.18 -14.40 -13.09
C ARG A 108 13.88 -15.20 -13.06
N THR A 109 13.57 -15.78 -11.91
CA THR A 109 12.27 -16.38 -11.64
C THR A 109 11.27 -15.28 -11.34
N ALA A 110 10.10 -15.31 -11.98
CA ALA A 110 9.09 -14.26 -11.85
C ALA A 110 8.07 -14.59 -10.76
N TRP A 111 7.81 -13.64 -9.88
CA TRP A 111 6.88 -13.74 -8.75
C TRP A 111 5.88 -12.61 -8.76
N THR A 112 4.74 -12.81 -8.10
CA THR A 112 3.74 -11.78 -7.81
C THR A 112 3.62 -11.60 -6.31
N VAL A 113 3.57 -10.34 -5.88
CA VAL A 113 3.22 -9.95 -4.52
C VAL A 113 1.99 -9.04 -4.52
N GLU A 114 1.00 -9.37 -3.70
CA GLU A 114 -0.20 -8.56 -3.48
C GLU A 114 0.03 -7.58 -2.32
N ALA A 115 0.31 -6.32 -2.63
CA ALA A 115 0.53 -5.28 -1.62
C ALA A 115 -0.76 -4.99 -0.85
N GLY A 116 -0.65 -4.81 0.47
CA GLY A 116 -1.80 -4.53 1.34
C GLY A 116 -2.45 -5.76 1.97
N THR A 117 -2.00 -6.96 1.64
CA THR A 117 -2.30 -8.17 2.42
C THR A 117 -1.25 -8.35 3.52
N VAL A 118 -1.68 -8.81 4.70
CA VAL A 118 -0.80 -9.13 5.84
C VAL A 118 -1.21 -10.52 6.35
N PRO A 119 -0.40 -11.57 6.15
CA PRO A 119 0.90 -11.55 5.48
C PRO A 119 0.78 -11.26 3.98
N ALA A 120 1.81 -10.65 3.39
CA ALA A 120 1.89 -10.44 1.95
C ALA A 120 2.03 -11.78 1.20
N LEU A 121 1.13 -12.05 0.27
CA LEU A 121 1.17 -13.30 -0.49
C LEU A 121 2.22 -13.22 -1.60
N VAL A 122 3.12 -14.21 -1.65
CA VAL A 122 4.13 -14.37 -2.72
C VAL A 122 3.76 -15.62 -3.52
N LEU A 123 3.52 -15.46 -4.81
CA LEU A 123 3.10 -16.54 -5.69
C LEU A 123 3.92 -16.52 -6.98
N PRO A 124 4.19 -17.67 -7.62
CA PRO A 124 4.75 -17.67 -8.96
C PRO A 124 3.90 -16.81 -9.91
N LEU A 125 4.54 -15.98 -10.72
CA LEU A 125 3.84 -15.22 -11.75
C LEU A 125 3.24 -16.21 -12.77
N ARG A 126 1.92 -16.12 -12.99
CA ARG A 126 1.21 -16.91 -13.99
C ARG A 126 1.37 -16.35 -15.40
#